data_AF-A0A7Y2PKV3-F1
#
_entry.id   AF-A0A7Y2PKV3-F1
#
_cell.length_a   1.000
_cell.length_b   1.000
_cell.length_c   1.000
_cell.angle_alpha   90.00
_cell.angle_beta   90.00
_cell.angle_gamma   90.00
#
_symmetry.space_group_name_H-M   'P 1'
#
loop_
_entity.id
_entity.type
_entity.pdbx_description
1 polymer ?
#
loop_
_entity_poly.entity_id
_entity_poly.type
_entity_poly.pdbx_seq_one_letter_code
_entity_poly.pdbx_strand_id
1 'polypeptide(L)'
;MNPETSWALSALCVLVAAVVRGLTGFGFAAIAVVGLAMLGSLQQAVPLVLFLEVASSVMLLRSAWRGANYPLLRRLLLAAACGVPCGILLLT
;
A
#
# COMPACT_ATOMS: atom_id res chain seq x y z
N MET A 1 22.93 -7.97 13.38
CA MET A 1 22.84 -6.62 12.79
C MET A 1 22.68 -5.66 13.94
N ASN A 2 23.48 -4.59 14.00
CA ASN A 2 23.33 -3.57 15.04
C ASN A 2 21.89 -3.04 14.94
N PRO A 3 21.16 -2.94 16.05
CA PRO A 3 19.74 -2.63 15.98
C PRO A 3 19.51 -1.23 15.39
N GLU A 4 20.48 -0.30 15.58
CA GLU A 4 20.60 1.01 14.90
C GLU A 4 20.36 0.96 13.38
N THR A 5 20.97 -0.03 12.71
CA THR A 5 20.95 -0.09 11.23
C THR A 5 19.64 -0.66 10.70
N SER A 6 18.95 -1.51 11.47
CA SER A 6 17.62 -2.03 11.11
C SER A 6 16.56 -0.94 11.07
N TRP A 7 16.57 -0.01 12.03
CA TRP A 7 15.59 1.10 12.03
C TRP A 7 15.85 2.09 10.91
N ALA A 8 17.12 2.42 10.64
CA ALA A 8 17.49 3.31 9.54
C ALA A 8 17.08 2.74 8.17
N LEU A 9 17.31 1.45 7.92
CA LEU A 9 16.91 0.79 6.69
C LEU A 9 15.39 0.69 6.54
N SER A 10 14.67 0.45 7.64
CA SER A 10 13.21 0.43 7.65
C SER A 10 12.62 1.79 7.33
N ALA A 11 13.15 2.86 7.93
CA ALA A 11 12.74 4.23 7.63
C ALA A 11 13.00 4.59 6.17
N LEU A 12 14.16 4.20 5.62
CA LEU A 12 14.48 4.42 4.22
C LEU A 12 13.53 3.67 3.28
N CYS A 13 13.21 2.41 3.57
CA CYS A 13 12.22 1.64 2.82
C CYS A 13 10.84 2.30 2.82
N VAL A 14 10.35 2.73 4.00
CA VAL A 14 9.06 3.40 4.13
C VAL A 14 9.06 4.73 3.36
N LEU A 15 10.16 5.48 3.40
CA LEU A 15 10.31 6.74 2.67
C LEU A 15 10.27 6.52 1.15
N VAL A 16 11.01 5.52 0.64
CA VAL A 16 10.96 5.15 -0.79
C VAL A 16 9.55 4.69 -1.18
N ALA A 17 8.90 3.85 -0.38
CA ALA A 17 7.53 3.40 -0.62
C ALA A 17 6.54 4.58 -0.65
N ALA A 18 6.71 5.57 0.23
CA ALA A 18 5.89 6.77 0.27
C ALA A 18 6.10 7.66 -0.96
N VAL A 19 7.35 7.85 -1.41
CA VAL A 19 7.67 8.60 -2.63
C VAL A 19 7.03 7.95 -3.86
N VAL A 20 7.18 6.62 -4.00
CA VAL A 20 6.57 5.90 -5.12
C VAL A 20 5.05 6.04 -5.09
N ARG A 21 4.39 5.89 -3.93
CA ARG A 21 2.95 6.12 -3.81
C ARG A 21 2.54 7.56 -4.13
N GLY A 22 3.35 8.55 -3.79
CA GLY A 22 3.11 9.95 -4.16
C GLY A 22 3.09 10.17 -5.68
N LEU A 23 3.89 9.39 -6.42
CA LEU A 23 3.98 9.47 -7.88
C LEU A 23 2.90 8.64 -8.60
N THR A 24 2.61 7.44 -8.11
CA THR A 24 1.73 6.47 -8.79
C THR A 24 0.31 6.43 -8.24
N GLY A 25 0.06 6.99 -7.05
CA GLY A 25 -1.21 6.86 -6.32
C GLY A 25 -1.47 5.46 -5.74
N PHE A 26 -0.65 4.45 -6.07
CA PHE A 26 -0.81 3.03 -5.70
C PHE A 26 0.54 2.30 -5.66
N GLY A 27 0.72 1.30 -4.80
CA GLY A 27 1.97 0.50 -4.74
C GLY A 27 2.77 0.62 -3.44
N PHE A 28 2.30 1.42 -2.47
CA PHE A 28 2.86 1.44 -1.11
C PHE A 28 2.81 0.06 -0.46
N ALA A 29 1.67 -0.63 -0.47
CA ALA A 29 1.54 -1.99 0.05
C ALA A 29 2.59 -2.94 -0.53
N ALA A 30 2.76 -2.94 -1.86
CA ALA A 30 3.71 -3.84 -2.53
C ALA A 30 5.16 -3.58 -2.08
N ILE A 31 5.58 -2.30 -2.04
CA ILE A 31 6.95 -1.94 -1.66
C ILE A 31 7.17 -2.10 -0.16
N ALA A 32 6.20 -1.74 0.67
CA ALA A 32 6.29 -1.85 2.12
C ALA A 32 6.25 -3.31 2.59
N VAL A 33 5.38 -4.16 2.02
CA VAL A 33 5.34 -5.59 2.35
C VAL A 33 6.62 -6.28 1.92
N VAL A 34 7.13 -6.05 0.70
CA VAL A 34 8.39 -6.65 0.23
C VAL A 34 9.58 -6.13 1.05
N GLY A 35 9.66 -4.81 1.29
CA GLY A 35 10.72 -4.19 2.08
C GLY A 35 10.73 -4.68 3.53
N LEU A 36 9.57 -4.77 4.18
CA LEU A 36 9.45 -5.26 5.55
C LEU A 36 9.69 -6.77 5.66
N ALA A 37 9.29 -7.55 4.66
CA ALA A 37 9.60 -8.98 4.61
C ALA A 37 11.11 -9.25 4.60
N MET A 38 11.92 -8.35 4.02
CA MET A 38 13.38 -8.47 4.01
C MET A 38 14.06 -8.01 5.31
N LEU A 39 13.39 -7.20 6.14
CA LEU A 39 14.02 -6.48 7.27
C LEU A 39 13.80 -7.11 8.66
N GLY A 40 12.85 -8.03 8.83
CA GLY A 40 12.73 -8.83 10.06
C GLY A 40 12.20 -8.09 11.28
N SER A 41 10.87 -8.01 11.38
CA SER A 41 10.00 -8.12 12.57
C SER A 41 8.59 -7.65 12.15
N LEU A 42 7.98 -8.46 11.27
CA LEU A 42 6.73 -8.15 10.57
C LEU A 42 5.59 -7.74 11.51
N GLN A 43 5.58 -8.26 12.74
CA GLN A 43 4.51 -8.05 13.71
C GLN A 43 4.31 -6.60 14.16
N GLN A 44 5.35 -5.77 14.21
CA GLN A 44 5.22 -4.37 14.62
C GLN A 44 5.14 -3.41 13.43
N ALA A 45 5.84 -3.74 12.34
CA ALA A 45 5.90 -2.89 11.17
C ALA A 45 4.63 -2.99 10.30
N VAL A 46 3.99 -4.16 10.22
CA VAL A 46 2.77 -4.36 9.43
C VAL A 46 1.61 -3.48 9.91
N PRO A 47 1.25 -3.46 11.22
CA PRO A 47 0.22 -2.56 11.71
C PRO A 47 0.51 -1.09 11.40
N LEU A 48 1.76 -0.64 11.62
CA LEU A 48 2.16 0.74 11.37
C LEU A 48 2.03 1.10 9.88
N VAL A 49 2.52 0.24 8.99
CA VAL A 49 2.42 0.42 7.54
C VAL A 49 0.96 0.41 7.10
N LEU A 50 0.12 -0.48 7.62
CA LEU A 50 -1.32 -0.47 7.32
C LEU A 50 -1.99 0.83 7.76
N PHE A 51 -1.63 1.38 8.93
CA PHE A 51 -2.14 2.69 9.35
C PHE A 51 -1.72 3.82 8.41
N LEU A 52 -0.44 3.86 8.04
CA LEU A 52 0.09 4.85 7.08
C LEU A 52 -0.54 4.68 5.69
N GLU A 53 -0.82 3.44 5.30
CA GLU A 53 -1.48 3.09 4.06
C GLU A 53 -2.91 3.60 4.01
N VAL A 54 -3.68 3.38 5.07
CA VAL A 54 -5.06 3.88 5.19
C VAL A 54 -5.06 5.40 5.22
N ALA A 55 -4.19 6.02 6.04
CA ALA A 55 -4.09 7.47 6.13
C ALA A 55 -3.75 8.12 4.78
N SER A 56 -2.75 7.58 4.08
CA SER A 56 -2.36 8.06 2.75
C SER A 56 -3.46 7.83 1.71
N SER A 57 -4.14 6.68 1.73
CA SER A 57 -5.28 6.40 0.84
C SER A 57 -6.44 7.36 1.06
N VAL A 58 -6.77 7.72 2.30
CA VAL A 58 -7.82 8.69 2.61
C VAL A 58 -7.46 10.09 2.11
N MET A 59 -6.20 10.52 2.26
CA MET A 59 -5.72 11.79 1.70
C MET A 59 -5.84 11.82 0.17
N LEU A 60 -5.39 10.75 -0.49
CA LEU A 60 -5.48 10.61 -1.95
C LEU A 60 -6.94 10.60 -2.42
N LEU A 61 -7.80 9.84 -1.73
CA LEU A 61 -9.22 9.75 -2.03
C LEU A 61 -9.90 11.11 -1.89
N ARG A 62 -9.60 11.87 -0.83
CA ARG A 62 -10.17 13.22 -0.62
C ARG A 62 -9.80 14.19 -1.75
N SER A 63 -8.56 14.12 -2.24
CA SER A 63 -8.10 14.92 -3.38
C SER A 63 -8.76 14.47 -4.69
N ALA A 64 -8.77 13.16 -4.94
CA ALA A 64 -9.29 12.57 -6.17
C ALA A 64 -10.82 12.66 -6.28
N TRP A 65 -11.56 12.73 -5.17
CA TRP A 65 -13.03 12.71 -5.16
C TRP A 65 -13.67 13.80 -6.03
N ARG A 66 -13.08 15.01 -6.06
CA ARG A 66 -13.66 16.12 -6.84
C ARG A 66 -13.41 16.02 -8.35
N GLY A 67 -12.37 15.31 -8.77
CA GLY A 67 -11.98 15.17 -10.18
C GLY A 67 -12.17 13.76 -10.76
N ALA A 68 -12.64 12.82 -9.95
CA ALA A 68 -12.75 11.42 -10.36
C ALA A 68 -13.87 11.22 -11.39
N ASN A 69 -13.57 10.42 -12.42
CA ASN A 69 -14.56 9.95 -13.38
C ASN A 69 -15.40 8.82 -12.77
N TYR A 70 -16.54 9.17 -12.16
CA TYR A 70 -17.45 8.22 -11.51
C TYR A 70 -17.91 7.03 -12.36
N PRO A 71 -18.23 7.17 -13.67
CA PRO A 71 -18.58 6.02 -14.49
C PRO A 71 -17.43 5.02 -14.64
N LEU A 72 -16.19 5.51 -14.83
CA LEU A 72 -15.01 4.63 -14.87
C LEU A 72 -14.75 3.99 -13.51
N LEU A 73 -14.87 4.76 -12.42
CA LEU A 73 -14.74 4.27 -11.04
C LEU A 73 -15.70 3.11 -10.75
N ARG A 74 -16.97 3.22 -11.16
CA ARG A 74 -17.96 2.13 -11.00
C ARG A 74 -17.58 0.87 -11.77
N ARG A 75 -17.10 1.01 -13.01
CA ARG A 75 -16.63 -0.13 -13.81
C ARG A 75 -15.42 -0.81 -13.17
N LEU A 76 -14.46 -0.03 -12.68
CA LEU A 76 -13.30 -0.55 -11.95
C LEU A 76 -13.71 -1.25 -10.64
N LEU A 77 -14.65 -0.69 -9.89
CA LEU A 77 -15.17 -1.30 -8.67
C LEU A 77 -15.87 -2.64 -8.96
N LEU A 78 -16.69 -2.72 -10.01
CA LEU A 78 -17.33 -3.97 -10.42
C LEU A 78 -16.30 -5.00 -10.90
N ALA A 79 -15.34 -4.58 -11.72
CA ALA A 79 -14.25 -5.45 -12.16
C ALA A 79 -13.41 -5.97 -10.99
N ALA A 80 -13.12 -5.13 -9.99
CA ALA A 80 -12.43 -5.53 -8.78
C ALA A 80 -13.28 -6.46 -7.90
N ALA A 81 -14.57 -6.15 -7.73
CA ALA A 81 -15.50 -6.96 -6.94
C ALA A 81 -15.65 -8.38 -7.49
N CYS A 82 -15.57 -8.56 -8.81
CA CYS A 82 -15.56 -9.89 -9.43
C CYS A 82 -14.14 -10.48 -9.52
N GLY A 83 -13.12 -9.67 -9.81
CA GLY A 83 -11.75 -10.12 -10.00
C GLY A 83 -11.07 -10.61 -8.72
N VAL A 84 -11.34 -9.97 -7.58
CA VAL A 84 -10.81 -10.36 -6.26
C VAL A 84 -11.27 -11.76 -5.85
N PRO A 85 -12.57 -12.10 -5.80
CA PRO A 85 -13.00 -13.45 -5.45
C PRO A 85 -12.54 -14.49 -6.47
N CYS A 86 -12.55 -14.17 -7.78
CA CYS A 86 -11.99 -15.07 -8.79
C CYS A 86 -10.50 -15.34 -8.57
N GLY A 87 -9.72 -14.31 -8.22
CA GLY A 87 -8.30 -14.45 -7.89
C GLY A 87 -8.06 -15.29 -6.64
N ILE A 88 -8.89 -15.12 -5.60
CA ILE A 88 -8.83 -15.94 -4.40
C ILE A 88 -9.15 -17.40 -4.74
N LEU A 89 -10.22 -17.66 -5.49
CA LEU A 89 -10.63 -19.00 -5.92
C LEU A 89 -9.60 -19.71 -6.81
N LEU A 90 -8.76 -18.95 -7.54
CA LEU A 90 -7.66 -19.50 -8.33
C LEU A 90 -6.40 -19.78 -7.49
N LEU A 91 -6.23 -19.06 -6.39
CA LEU A 91 -5.08 -19.19 -5.50
C LEU A 91 -5.28 -20.30 -4.45
N THR A 92 -6.53 -20.53 -4.03
CA THR A 92 -6.95 -21.67 -3.20
C THR A 92 -7.24 -22.90 -4.04
#